data_AF-A0A392S5U9-F1
#
_entry.id   AF-A0A392S5U9-F1
#
_cell.length_a   1.000
_cell.length_b   1.000
_cell.length_c   1.000
_cell.angle_alpha   90.00
_cell.angle_beta   90.00
_cell.angle_gamma   90.00
#
_symmetry.space_group_name_H-M   'P 1'
#
loop_
_entity.id
_entity.type
_entity.pdbx_description
1 polymer ?
#
loop_
_entity_poly.entity_id
_entity_poly.type
_entity_poly.pdbx_seq_one_letter_code
_entity_poly.pdbx_strand_id
1 'polypeptide(L)' 'MGSFTMNLGITNALYAEIMGVILATEFGVEKQWNFLWIETDSKLASLAFKSPLIVPWQIKNRWFNCLSKLTTM' A
#
# COMPACT_ATOMS: atom_id res chain seq x y z
N MET A 1 0.71 9.72 -20.72
CA MET A 1 0.62 8.93 -19.48
C MET A 1 1.27 9.73 -18.38
N GLY A 2 0.47 10.39 -17.53
CA GLY A 2 0.98 11.08 -16.35
C GLY A 2 1.07 10.08 -15.21
N SER A 3 2.25 9.89 -14.64
CA SER A 3 2.40 9.12 -13.40
C SER A 3 1.92 10.00 -12.25
N PHE A 4 1.03 9.48 -11.40
CA PHE A 4 0.69 10.15 -10.16
C PHE A 4 1.90 10.06 -9.21
N THR A 5 2.60 11.17 -9.03
CA THR A 5 3.75 11.25 -8.12
C THR A 5 3.40 12.09 -6.90
N MET A 6 3.59 11.53 -5.72
CA MET A 6 3.50 12.26 -4.45
C MET A 6 4.88 12.26 -3.78
N ASN A 7 5.34 13.43 -3.34
CA ASN A 7 6.56 13.52 -2.54
C ASN A 7 6.27 13.00 -1.13
N LEU A 8 6.88 11.86 -0.77
CA LEU A 8 6.72 11.22 0.53
C LEU A 8 7.70 11.74 1.59
N GLY A 9 8.67 12.59 1.21
CA GLY A 9 9.71 13.10 2.11
C GLY A 9 10.73 12.06 2.58
N ILE A 10 10.62 10.82 2.09
CA ILE A 10 11.49 9.68 2.46
C ILE A 10 12.03 9.06 1.18
N THR A 11 13.35 8.94 1.08
CA THR A 11 14.05 8.38 -0.08
C THR A 11 14.31 6.87 0.11
N ASN A 12 13.26 6.10 0.42
CA ASN A 12 13.35 4.64 0.52
C ASN A 12 12.34 3.99 -0.43
N ALA A 13 12.84 3.16 -1.35
CA ALA A 13 12.01 2.44 -2.31
C ALA A 13 10.94 1.57 -1.62
N LEU A 14 11.32 0.79 -0.60
CA LEU A 14 10.36 -0.04 0.16
C LEU A 14 9.22 0.79 0.75
N TYR A 15 9.54 1.98 1.27
CA TYR A 15 8.56 2.88 1.84
C TYR A 15 7.60 3.39 0.76
N ALA A 16 8.13 3.83 -0.39
CA ALA A 16 7.33 4.34 -1.49
C ALA A 16 6.39 3.29 -2.07
N GLU A 17 6.86 2.06 -2.24
CA GLU A 17 6.08 0.94 -2.77
C GLU A 17 4.92 0.56 -1.84
N ILE A 18 5.20 0.40 -0.54
CA ILE A 18 4.16 0.09 0.45
C ILE A 18 3.17 1.25 0.57
N MET A 19 3.63 2.49 0.52
CA MET A 19 2.75 3.66 0.55
C MET A 19 1.86 3.74 -0.69
N GLY A 20 2.35 3.36 -1.87
CA GLY A 20 1.54 3.25 -3.08
C GLY A 20 0.36 2.29 -2.88
N VAL A 21 0.62 1.11 -2.30
CA VAL A 21 -0.43 0.12 -1.98
C VAL A 21 -1.43 0.65 -0.95
N ILE A 22 -0.96 1.31 0.11
CA ILE A 22 -1.82 1.91 1.15
C ILE A 22 -2.75 2.95 0.53
N LEU A 23 -2.20 3.86 -0.26
CA LEU A 23 -2.98 4.94 -0.90
C LEU A 23 -3.98 4.39 -1.90
N ALA A 24 -3.61 3.40 -2.72
CA ALA A 24 -4.52 2.75 -3.65
C ALA A 24 -5.69 2.06 -2.92
N THR A 25 -5.40 1.39 -1.81
CA THR A 25 -6.42 0.74 -0.98
C THR A 25 -7.34 1.77 -0.34
N GLU A 26 -6.80 2.79 0.32
CA GLU A 26 -7.58 3.85 0.96
C GLU A 26 -8.48 4.57 -0.05
N PHE A 27 -7.97 4.86 -1.24
CA PHE A 27 -8.76 5.48 -2.31
C PHE A 27 -9.91 4.57 -2.77
N GLY A 28 -9.65 3.28 -2.99
CA GLY A 28 -10.71 2.35 -3.38
C GLY A 28 -11.77 2.18 -2.29
N VAL A 29 -11.38 2.16 -1.02
CA VAL A 29 -12.32 2.16 0.12
C VAL A 29 -13.19 3.42 0.12
N GLU A 30 -12.60 4.60 -0.07
CA GLU A 30 -13.33 5.87 -0.15
C GLU A 30 -14.34 5.87 -1.31
N LYS A 31 -13.99 5.22 -2.42
CA LYS A 31 -14.87 5.05 -3.60
C LYS A 31 -15.83 3.87 -3.49
N GLN A 32 -15.88 3.17 -2.35
CA GLN A 32 -16.71 1.97 -2.12
C GLN A 32 -16.49 0.89 -3.18
N TRP A 33 -15.24 0.72 -3.64
CA TRP A 33 -14.88 -0.38 -4.52
C TRP A 33 -14.80 -1.67 -3.72
N ASN A 34 -15.78 -2.55 -3.92
CA ASN A 34 -15.84 -3.85 -3.25
C ASN A 34 -14.78 -4.84 -3.74
N PHE A 35 -14.21 -4.60 -4.93
CA PHE A 35 -13.18 -5.45 -5.52
C PHE A 35 -12.01 -4.60 -5.98
N LEU A 36 -10.90 -4.71 -5.27
CA LEU A 36 -9.64 -4.05 -5.58
C LEU A 36 -8.64 -5.09 -6.09
N TRP A 37 -8.11 -4.85 -7.29
CA TRP A 37 -6.96 -5.58 -7.83
C TRP A 37 -5.73 -4.68 -7.75
N ILE A 38 -4.73 -5.09 -6.98
CA ILE A 38 -3.48 -4.36 -6.82
C ILE A 38 -2.39 -5.12 -7.59
N GLU A 39 -1.96 -4.56 -8.72
CA GLU A 39 -0.84 -5.06 -9.50
C GLU A 39 0.42 -4.24 -9.21
N THR A 40 1.55 -4.91 -8.98
CA THR A 40 2.84 -4.27 -8.71
C THR A 40 3.96 -5.12 -9.29
N ASP A 41 4.93 -4.46 -9.92
CA ASP A 41 6.20 -5.04 -10.37
C ASP A 41 7.24 -5.09 -9.22
N SER A 42 6.92 -4.49 -8.08
CA SER A 42 7.80 -4.46 -6.92
C SER A 42 7.75 -5.76 -6.12
N LYS A 43 8.88 -6.48 -6.15
CA LYS A 43 9.12 -7.64 -5.28
C LYS A 43 9.00 -7.29 -3.79
N LEU A 44 9.32 -6.05 -3.41
CA LEU A 44 9.25 -5.58 -2.02
C LEU A 44 7.80 -5.44 -1.55
N ALA A 45 6.91 -4.89 -2.39
CA ALA A 45 5.49 -4.82 -2.09
C ALA A 45 4.88 -6.22 -1.95
N SER A 46 5.21 -7.14 -2.87
CA SER A 46 4.78 -8.55 -2.76
C SER A 46 5.28 -9.22 -1.47
N LEU A 47 6.53 -8.95 -1.08
CA LEU A 47 7.10 -9.48 0.16
C LEU A 47 6.43 -8.90 1.41
N ALA A 48 6.00 -7.64 1.39
CA ALA A 48 5.28 -7.01 2.50
C ALA A 48 3.93 -7.68 2.79
N PHE A 49 3.23 -8.19 1.76
CA PHE A 49 2.03 -9.02 1.95
C PHE A 49 2.32 -10.38 2.58
N LYS A 50 3.47 -11.00 2.23
CA LYS A 50 3.86 -12.31 2.78
C LYS A 50 4.46 -12.21 4.18
N SER A 51 5.18 -11.13 4.46
CA SER A 51 5.90 -10.92 5.72
C SER A 51 5.71 -9.48 6.20
N PRO A 52 4.76 -9.23 7.12
CA PRO A 52 4.51 -7.88 7.64
C PRO A 52 5.65 -7.31 8.49
N LEU A 53 6.71 -8.10 8.76
CA LEU A 53 7.91 -7.67 9.47
C LEU A 53 8.78 -6.71 8.65
N ILE A 54 8.70 -6.78 7.32
CA ILE A 54 9.47 -5.89 6.45
C ILE A 54 8.88 -4.47 6.41
N VAL A 55 7.63 -4.30 6.83
CA VAL A 55 6.94 -3.01 6.77
C VAL A 55 7.57 -2.05 7.78
N PRO A 56 8.02 -0.86 7.34
CA PRO A 56 8.58 0.15 8.24
C PRO A 56 7.59 0.50 9.35
N TRP A 57 8.07 0.55 10.60
CA TRP A 57 7.23 0.78 11.79
C TRP A 57 6.38 2.05 11.68
N GLN A 58 6.90 3.08 11.01
CA GLN A 58 6.25 4.38 10.78
C GLN A 58 4.91 4.26 10.06
N ILE A 59 4.75 3.28 9.16
CA ILE A 59 3.54 3.07 8.34
C ILE A 59 2.83 1.76 8.66
N LYS A 60 3.35 0.98 9.60
CA LYS A 60 2.86 -0.34 9.97
C LYS A 60 1.42 -0.34 10.45
N ASN A 61 0.99 0.68 11.21
CA ASN A 61 -0.40 0.81 11.64
C ASN A 61 -1.35 1.05 10.46
N ARG A 62 -0.97 1.93 9.52
CA ARG A 62 -1.77 2.19 8.30
C ARG A 62 -1.84 0.97 7.40
N TRP A 63 -0.73 0.24 7.29
CA TRP A 63 -0.68 -1.03 6.56
C TRP A 63 -1.67 -2.05 7.13
N PHE A 64 -1.67 -2.29 8.44
CA PHE A 64 -2.62 -3.21 9.06
C PHE A 64 -4.08 -2.77 8.90
N ASN A 65 -4.36 -1.48 8.99
CA ASN A 65 -5.70 -0.95 8.72
C ASN A 65 -6.12 -1.22 7.27
N CYS A 66 -5.22 -1.07 6.30
CA CYS A 66 -5.49 -1.39 4.89
C CYS A 66 -5.77 -2.88 4.70
N LEU A 67 -4.95 -3.75 5.29
CA LEU A 67 -5.19 -5.20 5.24
C LEU A 67 -6.54 -5.57 5.87
N SER A 68 -6.87 -5.00 7.03
CA SER A 68 -8.17 -5.21 7.66
C SER A 68 -9.32 -4.79 6.73
N LYS A 69 -9.21 -3.63 6.08
CA LYS A 69 -10.22 -3.14 5.14
C LYS A 69 -10.39 -4.08 3.95
N LEU A 70 -9.28 -4.53 3.35
CA LEU A 70 -9.28 -5.49 2.24
C LEU A 70 -9.91 -6.84 2.63
N THR A 71 -9.78 -7.26 3.88
CA THR A 71 -10.39 -8.51 4.37
C THR A 71 -11.87 -8.36 4.74
N THR A 72 -12.33 -7.14 5.03
CA THR A 72 -13.73 -6.86 5.41
C THR A 72 -14.61 -6.42 4.24
N MET A 73 -13.98 -6.09 3.09
CA MET A 73 -14.65 -5.86 1.81
C MET A 73 -15.18 -7.17 1.24
#